data_AF-A0A2T0BEH3-F1
#
_entry.id   AF-A0A2T0BEH3-F1
#
_cell.length_a   1.000
_cell.length_b   1.000
_cell.length_c   1.000
_cell.angle_alpha   90.00
_cell.angle_beta   90.00
_cell.angle_gamma   90.00
#
_symmetry.space_group_name_H-M   'P 1'
#
loop_
_entity.id
_entity.type
_entity.pdbx_description
1 polymer ?
#
loop_
_entity_poly.entity_id
_entity_poly.type
_entity_poly.pdbx_seq_one_letter_code
_entity_poly.pdbx_strand_id
1 'polypeptide(L)'
;MPSEVFYYDKMKVIDLLKYSASYYKKDCSKKIHELAERMDLDLNKKIDDLSYGNRKKVGIVQGLLHEPKLVILDEPTGGLDPQNF
;
A
#
# COMPACT_ATOMS: atom_id res chain seq x y z
N MET A 1 -3.05 2.00 10.44
CA MET A 1 -2.36 0.80 9.94
C MET A 1 -1.48 0.26 11.06
N PRO A 2 -1.57 -1.03 11.42
CA PRO A 2 -0.73 -1.63 12.46
C PRO A 2 0.74 -1.75 12.01
N SER A 3 1.64 -1.96 12.98
CA SER A 3 3.09 -2.10 12.75
C SER A 3 3.48 -3.30 11.89
N GLU A 4 2.73 -4.41 12.00
CA GLU A 4 2.81 -5.57 11.12
C GLU A 4 1.53 -5.71 10.29
N VAL A 5 1.68 -5.91 8.98
CA VAL A 5 0.56 -6.16 8.08
C VAL A 5 0.68 -7.58 7.53
N PHE A 6 -0.32 -8.42 7.84
CA PHE A 6 -0.43 -9.78 7.33
C PHE A 6 -1.28 -9.74 6.05
N TYR A 7 -0.62 -9.95 4.92
CA TYR A 7 -1.26 -9.98 3.61
C TYR A 7 -1.51 -11.42 3.15
N TYR A 8 -2.36 -11.58 2.14
CA TYR A 8 -2.44 -12.84 1.40
C TYR A 8 -1.17 -12.97 0.54
N ASP A 9 -0.16 -13.67 1.06
CA ASP A 9 1.21 -13.73 0.51
C ASP A 9 1.30 -14.04 -0.99
N LYS A 10 0.34 -14.80 -1.52
CA LYS A 10 0.32 -15.23 -2.93
C LYS A 10 -0.27 -14.20 -3.90
N MET A 11 -0.87 -13.12 -3.41
CA MET A 11 -1.46 -12.09 -4.25
C MET A 11 -0.39 -11.14 -4.80
N LYS A 12 -0.66 -10.56 -5.97
CA LYS A 12 0.11 -9.40 -6.43
C LYS A 12 -0.31 -8.15 -5.69
N VAL A 13 0.57 -7.16 -5.64
CA VAL A 13 0.26 -5.83 -5.07
C VAL A 13 -1.02 -5.25 -5.68
N ILE A 14 -1.19 -5.32 -7.00
CA ILE A 14 -2.38 -4.81 -7.67
C ILE A 14 -3.67 -5.51 -7.23
N ASP A 15 -3.62 -6.82 -6.99
CA ASP A 15 -4.80 -7.61 -6.62
C ASP A 15 -5.25 -7.24 -5.20
N LEU A 16 -4.28 -7.12 -4.29
CA LEU A 16 -4.52 -6.66 -2.93
C LEU A 16 -5.12 -5.24 -2.89
N LEU A 17 -4.54 -4.30 -3.65
CA LEU A 17 -5.03 -2.91 -3.67
C LEU A 17 -6.43 -2.81 -4.29
N LYS A 18 -6.71 -3.56 -5.36
CA LYS A 18 -8.07 -3.65 -5.93
C LYS A 18 -9.06 -4.28 -4.97
N TYR A 19 -8.66 -5.36 -4.29
CA TYR A 19 -9.47 -6.00 -3.26
C TYR A 19 -9.81 -5.01 -2.14
N SER A 20 -8.80 -4.30 -1.61
CA SER A 20 -9.05 -3.27 -0.59
C SER A 20 -9.89 -2.11 -1.11
N ALA A 21 -9.71 -1.71 -2.38
CA ALA A 21 -10.50 -0.65 -3.00
C ALA A 21 -11.99 -1.03 -3.13
N SER A 22 -12.29 -2.31 -3.32
CA SER A 22 -13.66 -2.82 -3.54
C SER A 22 -14.60 -2.58 -2.35
N TYR A 23 -14.06 -2.35 -1.15
CA TYR A 23 -14.84 -2.00 0.03
C TYR A 23 -15.38 -0.56 0.02
N TYR A 24 -14.86 0.30 -0.85
CA TYR A 24 -15.25 1.70 -0.93
C TYR A 24 -16.18 1.93 -2.12
N LYS A 25 -17.21 2.76 -1.95
CA LYS A 25 -18.14 3.16 -3.02
C LYS A 25 -17.53 4.21 -3.95
N LYS A 26 -16.28 4.01 -4.37
CA LYS A 26 -15.48 4.97 -5.14
C LYS A 26 -14.51 4.24 -6.05
N ASP A 27 -14.40 4.69 -7.30
CA ASP A 27 -13.35 4.21 -8.20
C ASP A 27 -11.98 4.73 -7.73
N CYS A 28 -11.14 3.80 -7.28
CA CYS A 28 -9.79 4.07 -6.81
C CYS A 28 -8.73 3.71 -7.86
N SER A 29 -9.11 3.30 -9.08
CA SER A 29 -8.18 2.77 -10.09
C SER A 29 -7.08 3.76 -10.45
N LYS A 30 -7.44 5.03 -10.65
CA LYS A 30 -6.45 6.10 -10.90
C LYS A 30 -5.54 6.32 -9.70
N LYS A 31 -6.11 6.27 -8.49
CA LYS A 31 -5.38 6.51 -7.24
C LYS A 31 -4.36 5.42 -6.92
N ILE A 32 -4.71 4.16 -7.24
CA ILE A 32 -3.79 3.02 -7.13
C ILE A 32 -2.51 3.30 -7.93
N HIS A 33 -2.65 3.68 -9.20
CA HIS A 33 -1.49 3.93 -10.07
C HIS A 33 -0.70 5.18 -9.63
N GLU A 34 -1.38 6.28 -9.30
CA GLU A 34 -0.74 7.51 -8.80
C GLU A 34 0.09 7.26 -7.53
N LEU A 35 -0.47 6.56 -6.55
CA LEU A 35 0.20 6.30 -5.29
C LEU A 35 1.29 5.24 -5.42
N ALA A 36 1.09 4.22 -6.25
CA ALA A 36 2.12 3.21 -6.52
C ALA A 36 3.34 3.82 -7.20
N GLU A 37 3.14 4.73 -8.17
CA GLU A 37 4.23 5.47 -8.81
C GLU A 37 4.99 6.34 -7.81
N ARG A 38 4.28 7.14 -6.99
CA ARG A 38 4.90 7.98 -5.96
C ARG A 38 5.69 7.19 -4.91
N MET A 39 5.28 5.97 -4.64
CA MET A 39 5.91 5.10 -3.66
C MET A 39 6.96 4.18 -4.27
N ASP A 40 7.19 4.22 -5.59
CA ASP A 40 8.08 3.30 -6.31
C ASP A 40 7.72 1.83 -6.00
N LEU A 41 6.45 1.49 -6.23
CA LEU A 41 5.90 0.14 -6.01
C LEU A 41 5.63 -0.58 -7.33
N ASP A 42 6.22 -1.76 -7.48
CA ASP A 42 5.87 -2.69 -8.56
C ASP A 42 4.54 -3.39 -8.27
N LEU A 43 3.51 -2.98 -9.00
CA LEU A 43 2.15 -3.52 -8.92
C LEU A 43 2.05 -5.00 -9.32
N ASN A 44 3.00 -5.52 -10.11
CA ASN A 44 2.99 -6.90 -10.62
C ASN A 44 3.69 -7.90 -9.68
N LYS A 45 4.45 -7.41 -8.71
CA LYS A 45 5.18 -8.22 -7.76
C LYS A 45 4.24 -8.87 -6.75
N LYS A 46 4.55 -10.09 -6.31
CA LYS A 46 3.82 -10.74 -5.22
C LYS A 46 4.20 -10.13 -3.88
N ILE A 47 3.30 -10.22 -2.90
CA ILE A 47 3.53 -9.64 -1.58
C ILE A 47 4.67 -10.33 -0.82
N ASP A 48 4.82 -11.65 -0.95
CA ASP A 48 5.92 -12.42 -0.36
C ASP A 48 7.30 -11.99 -0.89
N ASP A 49 7.39 -11.61 -2.17
CA ASP A 49 8.62 -11.14 -2.80
C ASP A 49 9.04 -9.70 -2.39
N LEU A 50 8.19 -8.96 -1.68
CA LEU A 50 8.46 -7.58 -1.27
C LEU A 50 9.44 -7.51 -0.10
N SER A 51 10.33 -6.51 -0.13
CA SER A 51 11.08 -6.10 1.07
C SER A 51 10.13 -5.62 2.16
N TYR A 52 10.58 -5.65 3.42
CA TYR A 52 9.80 -5.11 4.53
C TYR A 52 9.35 -3.66 4.28
N GLY A 53 10.25 -2.81 3.79
CA GLY A 53 9.93 -1.43 3.41
C GLY A 53 8.84 -1.35 2.33
N ASN A 54 8.93 -2.15 1.26
CA ASN A 54 7.90 -2.14 0.22
C ASN A 54 6.55 -2.68 0.74
N ARG A 55 6.54 -3.68 1.63
CA ARG A 55 5.29 -4.11 2.31
C ARG A 55 4.66 -2.97 3.11
N LYS A 56 5.47 -2.17 3.82
CA LYS A 56 4.97 -0.96 4.51
C LYS A 56 4.40 0.08 3.54
N LYS A 57 5.10 0.37 2.44
CA LYS A 57 4.58 1.29 1.41
C LYS A 57 3.23 0.83 0.88
N VAL A 58 3.04 -0.48 0.63
CA VAL A 58 1.73 -1.03 0.21
C VAL A 58 0.64 -0.73 1.26
N GLY A 59 0.94 -0.87 2.55
CA GLY A 59 0.00 -0.54 3.62
C GLY A 59 -0.36 0.95 3.68
N ILE A 60 0.60 1.82 3.44
CA ILE A 60 0.36 3.27 3.32
C ILE A 60 -0.54 3.56 2.11
N VAL A 61 -0.23 3.00 0.94
CA VAL A 61 -1.05 3.16 -0.27
C VAL A 61 -2.48 2.71 0.01
N GLN A 62 -2.66 1.52 0.59
CA GLN A 62 -3.96 0.97 0.95
C GLN A 62 -4.77 1.91 1.87
N GLY A 63 -4.11 2.49 2.87
CA GLY A 63 -4.72 3.47 3.77
C GLY A 63 -5.15 4.76 3.09
N LEU A 64 -4.47 5.16 2.01
CA LEU A 64 -4.73 6.40 1.28
C LEU A 64 -5.68 6.25 0.08
N LEU A 65 -5.92 5.02 -0.41
CA LEU A 65 -6.70 4.76 -1.64
C LEU A 65 -8.06 5.46 -1.68
N HIS A 66 -8.76 5.45 -0.55
CA HIS A 66 -10.13 5.97 -0.45
C HIS A 66 -10.19 7.49 -0.18
N GLU A 67 -9.03 8.17 -0.22
CA GLU A 67 -8.86 9.59 0.04
C GLU A 67 -9.45 10.03 1.39
N PRO A 68 -8.99 9.44 2.51
CA PRO A 68 -9.45 9.83 3.83
C PRO A 68 -9.07 11.27 4.16
N LYS A 69 -9.90 11.93 4.97
CA LYS A 69 -9.58 13.24 5.55
C LYS A 69 -8.52 13.18 6.66
N LEU A 70 -8.36 12.01 7.29
CA LEU A 70 -7.40 11.74 8.36
C LEU A 70 -6.96 10.28 8.26
N VAL A 71 -5.65 10.05 8.30
CA VAL A 71 -5.06 8.71 8.35
C VAL A 71 -4.26 8.57 9.65
N ILE A 72 -4.48 7.47 10.37
CA ILE A 72 -3.71 7.13 11.58
C ILE A 72 -2.79 5.96 11.25
N LEU A 73 -1.50 6.20 11.41
CA LEU A 73 -0.43 5.25 11.12
C LEU A 73 0.38 5.02 12.39
N ASP A 74 0.68 3.77 12.69
CA ASP A 74 1.59 3.40 13.76
C ASP A 74 2.97 3.09 13.16
N GLU A 75 4.01 3.76 13.65
CA GLU A 75 5.39 3.70 13.15
C GLU A 75 5.54 3.60 11.60
N PRO A 76 4.97 4.56 10.83
CA PRO A 76 4.92 4.46 9.37
C PRO A 76 6.29 4.49 8.69
N THR A 77 7.29 5.06 9.35
CA THR A 77 8.65 5.24 8.81
C THR A 77 9.61 4.11 9.18
N GLY A 78 9.30 3.27 10.17
CA GLY A 78 10.21 2.21 10.61
C GLY A 78 10.48 1.22 9.49
N GLY A 79 11.71 1.12 8.98
CA GLY A 79 12.05 0.24 7.85
C GLY A 79 11.80 0.81 6.45
N LEU A 80 11.45 2.11 6.34
CA LEU A 80 11.57 2.89 5.11
C LEU A 80 12.92 3.63 5.15
N ASP A 81 13.69 3.55 4.07
CA ASP A 81 14.95 4.31 3.95
C ASP A 81 14.63 5.82 3.90
N PRO A 82 15.22 6.67 4.75
CA PRO A 82 14.88 8.10 4.88
C PRO A 82 15.10 8.95 3.61
N GLN A 83 15.70 8.43 2.55
CA GLN A 83 16.07 9.22 1.37
C GLN A 83 14.92 9.53 0.37
N ASN A 84 13.74 8.91 0.51
CA ASN A 84 12.67 8.96 -0.52
C ASN A 84 11.29 9.45 -0.01
N PHE A 85 11.24 10.47 0.86
CA PHE A 85 10.00 11.19 1.17
C PHE A 85 9.88 12.50 0.40
#